data_AF-A0AAW1SUS6-F1
#
_entry.id   AF-A0AAW1SUS6-F1
#
_cell.length_a   1.000
_cell.length_b   1.000
_cell.length_c   1.000
_cell.angle_alpha   90.00
_cell.angle_beta   90.00
_cell.angle_gamma   90.00
#
_symmetry.space_group_name_H-M   'P 1'
#
loop_
_entity.id
_entity.type
_entity.pdbx_description
1 polymer ?
#
loop_
_entity_poly.entity_id
_entity_poly.type
_entity_poly.pdbx_seq_one_letter_code
_entity_poly.pdbx_strand_id
1 'polypeptide(L)'
;MITPTIFYFDVKARAEPLKVALSLKNVQYDYQVVPWESIKNFEEYPFGQAPRYKDDTIDMVQSNAILRHIGRKYGLYGQGLEQQAEIDMIVDGVDDLTVKTYKPTLIDKSEESQSAYWATHGEPSSKKEKNGGAHWALLDAVIKRNKGAYATAGVTTHSDR
;
A
#
# COMPACT_ATOMS: atom_id res chain seq x y z
N MET A 1 -9.11 -0.34 25.19
CA MET A 1 -8.45 -0.04 23.90
C MET A 1 -9.54 0.37 22.93
N ILE A 2 -9.31 1.43 22.16
CA ILE A 2 -10.21 1.84 21.08
C ILE A 2 -9.94 0.91 19.89
N THR A 3 -11.00 0.46 19.22
CA THR A 3 -10.87 -0.27 17.95
C THR A 3 -10.27 0.67 16.90
N PRO A 4 -9.13 0.33 16.25
CA PRO A 4 -8.58 1.15 15.19
C PRO A 4 -9.60 1.38 14.08
N THR A 5 -9.67 2.59 13.54
CA THR A 5 -10.59 2.96 12.45
C THR A 5 -9.82 3.44 11.24
N ILE A 6 -10.13 2.89 10.06
CA ILE A 6 -9.65 3.37 8.76
C ILE A 6 -10.77 4.18 8.11
N PHE A 7 -10.49 5.43 7.75
CA PHE A 7 -11.41 6.31 7.03
C PHE A 7 -10.94 6.44 5.58
N TYR A 8 -11.73 5.92 4.64
CA TYR A 8 -11.39 5.95 3.22
C TYR A 8 -12.63 5.86 2.33
N PHE A 9 -12.44 5.99 1.01
CA PHE A 9 -13.55 5.92 0.05
C PHE A 9 -14.07 4.49 -0.13
N ASP A 10 -15.18 4.33 -0.83
CA ASP A 10 -15.74 3.03 -1.22
C ASP A 10 -14.97 2.38 -2.38
N VAL A 11 -13.65 2.27 -2.24
CA VAL A 11 -12.71 1.61 -3.15
C VAL A 11 -11.57 0.99 -2.36
N LYS A 12 -10.88 0.00 -2.93
CA LYS A 12 -9.73 -0.64 -2.28
C LYS A 12 -8.51 0.31 -2.20
N ALA A 13 -7.91 0.59 -3.37
CA ALA A 13 -6.78 1.50 -3.57
C ALA A 13 -5.80 1.57 -2.38
N ARG A 14 -5.54 2.77 -1.83
CA ARG A 14 -4.52 3.01 -0.80
C ARG A 14 -4.85 2.47 0.59
N ALA A 15 -6.10 2.06 0.85
CA ALA A 15 -6.49 1.54 2.16
C ALA A 15 -6.39 0.01 2.26
N GLU A 16 -6.32 -0.71 1.13
CA GLU A 16 -6.24 -2.17 1.12
C GLU A 16 -5.02 -2.72 1.91
N PRO A 17 -3.79 -2.17 1.75
CA PRO A 17 -2.64 -2.66 2.51
C PRO A 17 -2.81 -2.51 4.03
N LEU A 18 -3.52 -1.46 4.48
CA LEU A 18 -3.78 -1.22 5.90
C LEU A 18 -4.67 -2.31 6.50
N LYS A 19 -5.76 -2.64 5.80
CA LYS A 19 -6.70 -3.71 6.18
C LYS A 19 -6.01 -5.07 6.25
N VAL A 20 -5.16 -5.36 5.26
CA VAL A 20 -4.41 -6.62 5.20
C VAL A 20 -3.43 -6.69 6.38
N ALA A 21 -2.67 -5.64 6.66
CA ALA A 21 -1.72 -5.60 7.76
C ALA A 21 -2.38 -5.84 9.14
N LEU A 22 -3.54 -5.22 9.40
CA LEU A 22 -4.31 -5.46 10.64
C LEU A 22 -4.85 -6.89 10.70
N SER A 23 -5.39 -7.39 9.58
CA SER A 23 -5.94 -8.74 9.48
C SER A 23 -4.87 -9.83 9.70
N LEU A 24 -3.64 -9.62 9.20
CA LEU A 24 -2.51 -10.53 9.43
C LEU A 24 -2.16 -10.73 10.91
N LYS A 25 -2.53 -9.76 11.76
CA LYS A 25 -2.30 -9.81 13.20
C LYS A 25 -3.59 -10.04 13.99
N ASN A 26 -4.67 -10.41 13.30
CA ASN A 26 -6.01 -10.63 13.86
C ASN A 26 -6.51 -9.42 14.68
N VAL A 27 -6.08 -8.21 14.31
CA VAL A 27 -6.52 -6.97 14.95
C VAL A 27 -7.90 -6.63 14.37
N GLN A 28 -8.90 -6.54 15.24
CA GLN A 28 -10.22 -6.02 14.87
C GLN A 28 -10.09 -4.53 14.54
N TYR A 29 -10.72 -4.08 13.46
CA TYR A 29 -10.71 -2.69 13.04
C TYR A 29 -12.05 -2.30 12.41
N ASP A 30 -12.39 -1.03 12.51
CA ASP A 30 -13.53 -0.43 11.83
C ASP A 30 -13.10 0.16 10.49
N TYR A 31 -13.94 0.03 9.47
CA TYR A 31 -13.75 0.68 8.18
C TYR A 31 -14.90 1.65 7.93
N GLN A 32 -14.60 2.93 8.00
CA GLN A 32 -15.58 3.99 7.77
C GLN A 32 -15.44 4.52 6.35
N VAL A 33 -16.44 4.22 5.53
CA VAL A 33 -16.57 4.81 4.19
C VAL A 33 -16.87 6.29 4.34
N VAL A 34 -16.03 7.14 3.74
CA VAL A 34 -16.23 8.59 3.69
C VAL A 34 -16.51 9.04 2.26
N PRO A 35 -17.39 10.03 2.04
CA PRO A 35 -17.57 10.68 0.74
C PRO A 35 -16.28 11.36 0.26
N TRP A 36 -16.11 11.49 -1.05
CA TRP A 36 -14.94 12.16 -1.66
C TRP A 36 -14.80 13.61 -1.19
N GLU A 37 -15.91 14.29 -0.93
CA GLU A 37 -15.97 15.67 -0.47
C GLU A 37 -15.41 15.84 0.94
N SER A 38 -15.36 14.79 1.75
CA SER A 38 -14.89 14.83 3.14
C SER A 38 -13.43 15.29 3.23
N ILE A 39 -12.63 15.04 2.19
CA ILE A 39 -11.23 15.49 2.15
C ILE A 39 -11.10 17.02 2.10
N LYS A 40 -12.19 17.76 1.89
CA LYS A 40 -12.18 19.24 2.00
C LYS A 40 -12.22 19.72 3.45
N ASN A 41 -12.46 18.83 4.42
CA ASN A 41 -12.27 19.13 5.83
C ASN A 41 -10.78 19.09 6.17
N PHE A 42 -10.09 20.24 6.07
CA PHE A 42 -8.65 20.32 6.30
C PHE A 42 -8.24 20.16 7.77
N GLU A 43 -9.18 20.14 8.72
CA GLU A 43 -8.87 19.78 10.11
C GLU A 43 -8.60 18.27 10.25
N GLU A 44 -9.38 17.44 9.54
CA GLU A 44 -9.24 15.98 9.57
C GLU A 44 -8.33 15.46 8.46
N TYR A 45 -8.32 16.14 7.32
CA TYR A 45 -7.57 15.77 6.12
C TYR A 45 -6.65 16.95 5.72
N PRO A 46 -5.55 17.20 6.46
CA PRO A 46 -4.72 18.39 6.31
C PRO A 46 -4.08 18.54 4.92
N PHE A 47 -3.95 17.45 4.17
CA PHE A 47 -3.43 17.46 2.80
C PHE A 47 -4.52 17.36 1.72
N GLY A 48 -5.80 17.39 2.10
CA GLY A 48 -6.90 17.15 1.17
C GLY A 48 -6.88 15.74 0.58
N GLN A 49 -6.37 14.75 1.33
CA GLN A 49 -6.13 13.38 0.87
C GLN A 49 -6.54 12.37 1.94
N ALA A 50 -7.06 11.22 1.49
CA ALA A 50 -7.30 10.03 2.30
C ALA A 50 -6.29 8.92 1.88
N PRO A 51 -6.03 7.88 2.70
CA PRO A 51 -6.71 7.53 3.95
C PRO A 51 -6.30 8.35 5.17
N ARG A 52 -7.21 8.37 6.15
CA ARG A 52 -6.96 8.72 7.55
C ARG A 52 -7.11 7.45 8.41
N TYR A 53 -6.35 7.37 9.48
CA TYR A 53 -6.37 6.26 10.43
C TYR A 53 -6.32 6.80 11.86
N LYS A 54 -7.10 6.18 12.74
CA LYS A 54 -7.15 6.53 14.15
C LYS A 54 -7.07 5.29 15.02
N ASP A 55 -6.24 5.33 16.05
CA ASP A 55 -6.22 4.34 17.12
C ASP A 55 -6.15 5.02 18.50
N ASP A 56 -5.81 4.25 19.53
CA ASP A 56 -5.67 4.73 20.91
C ASP A 56 -4.50 5.69 21.14
N THR A 57 -3.55 5.76 20.21
CA THR A 57 -2.30 6.53 20.34
C THR A 57 -2.17 7.66 19.34
N ILE A 58 -2.78 7.54 18.16
CA ILE A 58 -2.57 8.47 17.06
C ILE A 58 -3.82 8.64 16.20
N ASP A 59 -3.90 9.81 15.57
CA ASP A 59 -4.85 10.16 14.52
C ASP A 59 -4.03 10.79 13.38
N MET A 60 -3.95 10.12 12.23
CA MET A 60 -2.98 10.46 11.17
C MET A 60 -3.49 10.18 9.75
N VAL A 61 -2.82 10.78 8.77
CA VAL A 61 -3.06 10.61 7.34
C VAL A 61 -1.80 10.07 6.63
N GLN A 62 -1.88 9.83 5.31
CA GLN A 62 -0.86 9.23 4.43
C GLN A 62 -0.73 7.71 4.56
N SER A 63 -1.15 6.99 3.52
CA SER A 63 -1.26 5.51 3.52
C SER A 63 0.01 4.80 3.97
N ASN A 64 1.18 5.16 3.42
CA ASN A 64 2.41 4.46 3.75
C ASN A 64 2.91 4.82 5.15
N ALA A 65 2.66 6.05 5.63
CA ALA A 65 2.98 6.41 7.02
C ALA A 65 2.12 5.61 8.01
N ILE A 66 0.82 5.45 7.71
CA ILE A 66 -0.10 4.62 8.49
C ILE A 66 0.34 3.15 8.47
N LEU A 67 0.69 2.62 7.29
CA LEU A 67 1.12 1.23 7.14
C LEU A 67 2.39 0.94 7.95
N ARG A 68 3.37 1.86 7.95
CA ARG A 68 4.57 1.79 8.79
C ARG A 68 4.24 1.84 10.28
N HIS A 69 3.28 2.69 10.70
CA HIS A 69 2.81 2.73 12.09
C HIS A 69 2.20 1.39 12.52
N ILE A 70 1.26 0.86 11.75
CA ILE A 70 0.66 -0.47 11.98
C ILE A 70 1.77 -1.54 12.03
N GLY A 71 2.72 -1.48 11.09
CA GLY A 71 3.83 -2.40 11.03
C GLY A 71 4.70 -2.37 12.28
N ARG A 72 5.05 -1.18 12.79
CA ARG A 72 5.81 -1.02 14.03
C ARG A 72 5.01 -1.50 15.24
N LYS A 73 3.74 -1.12 15.33
CA LYS A 73 2.86 -1.42 16.47
C LYS A 73 2.61 -2.93 16.64
N TYR A 74 2.48 -3.68 15.55
CA TYR A 74 2.12 -5.10 15.58
C TYR A 74 3.24 -6.05 15.13
N GLY A 75 4.47 -5.55 14.98
CA GLY A 75 5.64 -6.37 14.63
C GLY A 75 5.58 -6.96 13.23
N LEU A 76 5.30 -6.11 12.22
CA LEU A 76 5.38 -6.39 10.78
C LEU A 76 6.39 -5.47 10.06
N TYR A 77 7.30 -4.84 10.81
CA TYR A 77 8.27 -3.85 10.30
C TYR A 77 9.71 -4.38 10.22
N GLY A 78 9.89 -5.70 10.23
CA GLY A 78 11.23 -6.33 10.25
C GLY A 78 12.04 -6.00 11.51
N GLN A 79 13.27 -6.51 11.56
CA GLN A 79 14.24 -6.27 12.64
C GLN A 79 15.51 -5.61 12.09
N GLY A 80 15.95 -4.55 12.77
CA GLY A 80 17.14 -3.80 12.38
C GLY A 80 16.92 -2.85 11.19
N LEU A 81 17.87 -1.94 11.01
CA LEU A 81 17.77 -0.84 10.04
C LEU A 81 17.76 -1.34 8.59
N GLU A 82 18.50 -2.41 8.28
CA GLU A 82 18.61 -2.94 6.93
C GLU A 82 17.28 -3.51 6.43
N GLN A 83 16.61 -4.34 7.24
CA GLN A 83 15.30 -4.90 6.88
C GLN A 83 14.25 -3.82 6.77
N GLN A 84 14.25 -2.84 7.67
CA GLN A 84 13.32 -1.71 7.65
C GLN A 84 13.48 -0.88 6.37
N ALA A 85 14.71 -0.57 5.97
CA ALA A 85 14.99 0.15 4.73
C ALA A 85 14.54 -0.63 3.49
N GLU A 86 14.73 -1.95 3.47
CA GLU A 86 14.28 -2.80 2.37
C GLU A 86 12.74 -2.84 2.27
N ILE A 87 12.06 -2.96 3.40
CA ILE A 87 10.60 -2.90 3.48
C ILE A 87 10.09 -1.57 2.91
N ASP A 88 10.69 -0.45 3.33
CA ASP A 88 10.32 0.87 2.87
C ASP A 88 10.46 1.02 1.35
N MET A 89 11.59 0.55 0.80
CA MET A 89 11.83 0.56 -0.64
C MET A 89 10.79 -0.25 -1.41
N ILE A 90 10.42 -1.43 -0.91
CA ILE A 90 9.40 -2.27 -1.55
C ILE A 90 8.03 -1.61 -1.49
N VAL A 91 7.63 -1.12 -0.31
CA VAL A 91 6.31 -0.48 -0.10
C VAL A 91 6.15 0.75 -0.99
N ASP A 92 7.15 1.62 -1.05
CA ASP A 92 7.08 2.83 -1.88
C ASP A 92 7.11 2.47 -3.38
N GLY A 93 7.86 1.44 -3.77
CA GLY A 93 7.83 0.92 -5.15
C GLY A 93 6.47 0.32 -5.54
N VAL A 94 5.77 -0.34 -4.62
CA VAL A 94 4.42 -0.84 -4.85
C VAL A 94 3.40 0.31 -4.90
N ASP A 95 3.57 1.37 -4.12
CA ASP A 95 2.70 2.56 -4.22
C ASP A 95 2.83 3.23 -5.59
N ASP A 96 4.05 3.31 -6.13
CA ASP A 96 4.31 3.80 -7.48
C ASP A 96 3.56 2.99 -8.56
N LEU A 97 3.43 1.67 -8.40
CA LEU A 97 2.58 0.85 -9.27
C LEU A 97 1.09 1.10 -9.00
N THR A 98 0.70 1.20 -7.74
CA THR A 98 -0.69 1.40 -7.31
C THR A 98 -1.27 2.66 -7.94
N VAL A 99 -0.53 3.77 -7.95
CA VAL A 99 -0.95 5.02 -8.63
C VAL A 99 -1.22 4.81 -10.11
N LYS A 100 -0.38 4.02 -10.80
CA LYS A 100 -0.53 3.74 -12.23
C LYS A 100 -1.80 2.92 -12.53
N THR A 101 -2.30 2.16 -11.56
CA THR A 101 -3.57 1.44 -11.71
C THR A 101 -4.82 2.33 -11.67
N TYR A 102 -4.73 3.58 -11.18
CA TYR A 102 -5.93 4.43 -11.02
C TYR A 102 -6.58 4.76 -12.35
N LYS A 103 -5.78 5.02 -13.40
CA LYS A 103 -6.31 5.27 -14.73
C LYS A 103 -7.17 4.08 -15.22
N PRO A 104 -6.64 2.85 -15.37
CA PRO A 104 -7.41 1.72 -15.88
C PRO A 104 -8.51 1.19 -14.95
N THR A 105 -8.49 1.52 -13.65
CA THR A 105 -9.44 0.94 -12.67
C THR A 105 -10.48 1.91 -12.12
N LEU A 106 -10.18 3.21 -12.10
CA LEU A 106 -11.04 4.23 -11.48
C LEU A 106 -11.45 5.34 -12.45
N ILE A 107 -10.57 5.76 -13.37
CA ILE A 107 -10.79 6.95 -14.22
C ILE A 107 -11.31 6.56 -15.62
N ASP A 108 -10.55 5.75 -16.35
CA ASP A 108 -10.83 5.29 -17.71
C ASP A 108 -10.71 3.77 -17.73
N LYS A 109 -11.85 3.09 -17.61
CA LYS A 109 -11.93 1.63 -17.47
C LYS A 109 -12.05 0.91 -18.81
N SER A 110 -11.75 1.58 -19.92
CA SER A 110 -11.75 0.98 -21.26
C SER A 110 -10.70 -0.13 -21.39
N GLU A 111 -10.93 -1.06 -22.31
CA GLU A 111 -9.95 -2.10 -22.66
C GLU A 111 -8.64 -1.50 -23.18
N GLU A 112 -8.70 -0.37 -23.89
CA GLU A 112 -7.53 0.36 -24.37
C GLU A 112 -6.66 0.85 -23.20
N SER A 113 -7.28 1.51 -22.21
CA SER A 113 -6.59 1.98 -21.00
C SER A 113 -5.96 0.82 -20.21
N GLN A 114 -6.69 -0.29 -20.06
CA GLN A 114 -6.18 -1.50 -19.40
C GLN A 114 -5.02 -2.13 -20.17
N SER A 115 -5.14 -2.25 -21.49
CA SER A 115 -4.10 -2.82 -22.35
C SER A 115 -2.83 -1.96 -22.33
N ALA A 116 -2.96 -0.63 -22.36
CA ALA A 116 -1.84 0.28 -22.25
C ALA A 116 -1.10 0.16 -20.91
N TYR A 117 -1.84 -0.02 -19.81
CA TYR A 117 -1.24 -0.31 -18.50
C TYR A 117 -0.44 -1.61 -18.54
N TRP A 118 -1.03 -2.72 -19.03
CA TRP A 118 -0.35 -4.02 -19.05
C TRP A 118 0.89 -4.00 -19.94
N ALA A 119 0.80 -3.41 -21.14
CA ALA A 119 1.92 -3.30 -22.07
C ALA A 119 3.10 -2.51 -21.50
N THR A 120 2.83 -1.50 -20.67
CA THR A 120 3.88 -0.61 -20.13
C THR A 120 4.37 -1.05 -18.75
N HIS A 121 3.47 -1.40 -17.85
CA HIS A 121 3.75 -1.58 -16.43
C HIS A 121 3.51 -3.00 -15.93
N GLY A 122 2.90 -3.87 -16.72
CA GLY A 122 2.28 -5.11 -16.25
C GLY A 122 3.22 -6.30 -16.04
N GLU A 123 4.42 -6.27 -16.63
CA GLU A 123 5.32 -7.42 -16.63
C GLU A 123 6.79 -7.01 -16.54
N PRO A 124 7.69 -7.85 -16.00
CA PRO A 124 9.14 -7.59 -16.04
C PRO A 124 9.69 -7.35 -17.46
N SER A 125 9.08 -7.98 -18.47
CA SER A 125 9.45 -7.90 -19.88
C SER A 125 9.32 -6.48 -20.47
N SER A 126 8.50 -5.61 -19.85
CA SER A 126 8.30 -4.23 -20.28
C SER A 126 9.34 -3.25 -19.70
N LYS A 127 10.40 -3.73 -19.03
CA LYS A 127 11.53 -2.93 -18.53
C LYS A 127 12.42 -2.43 -19.68
N LYS A 128 11.85 -1.61 -20.57
CA LYS A 128 12.51 -1.01 -21.74
C LYS A 128 12.64 0.50 -21.62
N GLU A 129 11.68 1.14 -20.94
CA GLU A 129 11.58 2.59 -20.80
C GLU A 129 11.37 3.02 -19.34
N LYS A 130 11.46 4.32 -19.09
CA LYS A 130 11.13 4.92 -17.78
C LYS A 130 9.74 4.46 -17.33
N ASN A 131 9.61 4.09 -16.06
CA ASN A 131 8.38 3.57 -15.46
C ASN A 131 7.87 2.24 -16.06
N GLY A 132 8.67 1.51 -16.85
CA GLY A 132 8.31 0.19 -17.36
C GLY A 132 8.23 -0.89 -16.28
N GLY A 133 8.45 -2.14 -16.67
CA GLY A 133 8.38 -3.36 -15.83
C GLY A 133 9.39 -3.48 -14.68
N ALA A 134 10.14 -2.42 -14.37
CA ALA A 134 11.21 -2.44 -13.36
C ALA A 134 10.72 -2.82 -11.95
N HIS A 135 9.51 -2.37 -11.58
CA HIS A 135 8.89 -2.71 -10.31
C HIS A 135 8.66 -4.23 -10.17
N TRP A 136 8.06 -4.85 -11.19
CA TRP A 136 7.86 -6.31 -11.21
C TRP A 136 9.16 -7.09 -11.26
N ALA A 137 10.18 -6.59 -11.97
CA ALA A 137 11.50 -7.22 -11.98
C ALA A 137 12.15 -7.22 -10.58
N LEU A 138 12.00 -6.12 -9.82
CA LEU A 138 12.46 -6.06 -8.44
C LEU A 138 11.68 -7.01 -7.54
N LEU A 139 10.34 -7.01 -7.62
CA LEU A 139 9.48 -7.89 -6.82
C LEU A 139 9.79 -9.38 -7.08
N ASP A 140 9.99 -9.77 -8.35
CA ASP A 140 10.39 -11.13 -8.72
C ASP A 140 11.78 -11.50 -8.15
N ALA A 141 12.75 -10.57 -8.20
CA ALA A 141 14.06 -10.78 -7.59
C ALA A 141 13.97 -10.94 -6.06
N VAL A 142 13.13 -10.15 -5.40
CA VAL A 142 12.87 -10.22 -3.95
C VAL A 142 12.28 -11.59 -3.58
N ILE A 143 11.24 -12.03 -4.29
CA ILE A 143 10.57 -13.33 -4.07
C ILE A 143 11.58 -14.48 -4.25
N LYS A 144 12.38 -14.45 -5.32
CA LYS A 144 13.42 -15.46 -5.59
C LYS A 144 14.48 -15.51 -4.49
N ARG A 145 15.00 -14.35 -4.11
CA ARG A 145 16.00 -14.23 -3.03
C ARG A 145 15.47 -14.79 -1.70
N ASN A 146 14.19 -14.56 -1.41
CA ASN A 146 13.55 -14.98 -0.16
C ASN A 146 12.90 -16.37 -0.24
N LYS A 147 13.17 -17.16 -1.30
CA LYS A 147 12.65 -18.52 -1.51
C LYS A 147 11.11 -18.61 -1.50
N GLY A 148 10.43 -17.57 -1.99
CA GLY A 148 9.00 -17.61 -2.28
C GLY A 148 8.04 -17.44 -1.10
N ALA A 149 8.53 -17.37 0.15
CA ALA A 149 7.65 -17.31 1.31
C ALA A 149 7.33 -15.87 1.78
N TYR A 150 8.24 -14.91 1.55
CA TYR A 150 8.13 -13.55 2.10
C TYR A 150 8.83 -12.47 1.25
N ALA A 151 8.38 -11.22 1.33
CA ALA A 151 8.92 -10.03 0.71
C ALA A 151 10.16 -9.53 1.45
N THR A 152 10.34 -9.89 2.72
CA THR A 152 11.60 -9.71 3.44
C THR A 152 12.01 -10.94 4.26
N ALA A 153 13.25 -11.39 4.06
CA ALA A 153 14.06 -12.25 4.93
C ALA A 153 13.35 -13.30 5.83
N GLY A 154 12.35 -14.03 5.34
CA GLY A 154 11.78 -15.16 6.08
C GLY A 154 10.63 -14.85 7.04
N VAL A 155 10.09 -13.61 7.06
CA VAL A 155 9.02 -13.19 7.99
C VAL A 155 7.93 -12.44 7.23
N THR A 156 6.65 -12.70 7.56
CA THR A 156 5.54 -11.91 7.01
C THR A 156 5.65 -10.46 7.46
N THR A 157 5.70 -9.56 6.48
CA THR A 157 5.72 -8.12 6.64
C THR A 157 4.59 -7.51 5.82
N HIS A 158 4.35 -6.22 6.01
CA HIS A 158 3.30 -5.53 5.25
C HIS A 158 3.66 -5.30 3.77
N SER A 159 4.90 -5.59 3.35
CA SER A 159 5.30 -5.56 1.95
C SER A 159 4.98 -6.85 1.18
N ASP A 160 4.45 -7.87 1.85
CA ASP A 160 4.06 -9.17 1.27
C ASP A 160 2.75 -9.16 0.47
N ARG A 161 1.99 -8.06 0.49
CA ARG A 161 0.61 -8.03 -0.01
C ARG A 161 0.25 -6.69 -0.65
#